data_AF-A0A0Q2QKA0-F1
#
_entry.id   AF-A0A0Q2QKA0-F1
#
_cell.length_a   1.000
_cell.length_b   1.000
_cell.length_c   1.000
_cell.angle_alpha   90.00
_cell.angle_beta   90.00
_cell.angle_gamma   90.00
#
_symmetry.space_group_name_H-M   'P 1'
#
loop_
_entity.id
_entity.type
_entity.pdbx_description
1 polymer ?
#
loop_
_entity_poly.entity_id
_entity_poly.type
_entity_poly.pdbx_seq_one_letter_code
_entity_poly.pdbx_strand_id
1 'polypeptide(L)'
;MTHGVRLTVIVGTYLIAMVGWLAGGHLGAATGLVMGLAVAVIPWRGQTAWSWLTLWLRRSRPIGLTEPHTVANDRAGGGVRFQGGISVAVVQLLGRAHTPTLFTGSTSTHTENAFDVSDLMPLLRQVLGLQVASLSVVSTGARRRATGDYPRVYDTLIGTPPYAGQRETWVVVRIAALANAEALRRRASVGTATLAAAQRISAAMRQRGIRAKVATATDIVELERRLGASALDVLNRRWGSVRGEGGWLTTYWYRPADITTENLAQAWATRADGITQNITLFGDGSITATVTVRSAQPPTAAPAMLLQTLPGEQSAALAANLCGPLPRLRGIRRSRLTDPLVIPIGPSGVLLGKVDGGNRMMLPFDDPGEFSRVHIAADDALAKRIVVRLAGAGERVTVHTRDTKRWASVRMPDIAVTDLPKPMAGTTISVVDGTVTPAPRPNTVVSVGKPDVAYHGSANVVVTQTGPATVSVVAAGRVYTVDVELFRAENRYVSTEPVSLRSGELTAADSP
;
A
#
# COMPACT_ATOMS: atom_id res chain seq x y z
N MET A 1 -23.07 23.19 -5.82
CA MET A 1 -22.05 24.11 -6.38
C MET A 1 -21.54 25.01 -5.27
N THR A 2 -20.23 25.20 -5.11
CA THR A 2 -19.67 26.14 -4.12
C THR A 2 -19.91 27.60 -4.54
N HIS A 3 -20.07 28.54 -3.61
CA HIS A 3 -20.32 29.96 -3.90
C HIS A 3 -19.36 30.57 -4.93
N GLY A 4 -18.07 30.27 -4.86
CA GLY A 4 -17.08 30.77 -5.84
C GLY A 4 -17.31 30.26 -7.25
N VAL A 5 -17.74 28.99 -7.42
CA VAL A 5 -18.06 28.43 -8.74
C VAL A 5 -19.31 29.10 -9.30
N ARG A 6 -20.32 29.35 -8.47
CA ARG A 6 -21.53 30.08 -8.89
C ARG A 6 -21.18 31.48 -9.37
N LEU A 7 -20.31 32.19 -8.66
CA LEU A 7 -19.87 33.54 -9.03
C LEU A 7 -19.05 33.54 -10.33
N THR A 8 -18.12 32.61 -10.51
CA THR A 8 -17.37 32.49 -11.76
C THR A 8 -18.25 32.12 -12.96
N VAL A 9 -19.26 31.25 -12.77
CA VAL A 9 -20.24 30.93 -13.80
C VAL A 9 -21.06 32.17 -14.18
N ILE A 10 -21.60 32.89 -13.20
CA ILE A 10 -22.39 34.11 -13.43
C ILE A 10 -21.57 35.17 -14.18
N VAL A 11 -20.37 35.47 -13.70
CA VAL A 11 -19.49 36.48 -14.31
C VAL A 11 -19.04 36.04 -15.71
N GLY A 12 -18.67 34.78 -15.89
CA GLY A 12 -18.26 34.24 -17.19
C GLY A 12 -19.38 34.26 -18.22
N THR A 13 -20.58 33.83 -17.84
CA THR A 13 -21.77 33.89 -18.72
C THR A 13 -22.14 35.33 -19.06
N TYR A 14 -22.06 36.26 -18.10
CA TYR A 14 -22.30 37.68 -18.33
C TYR A 14 -21.28 38.30 -19.30
N LEU A 15 -19.99 38.01 -19.14
CA LEU A 15 -18.94 38.50 -20.03
C LEU A 15 -19.11 37.97 -21.47
N ILE A 16 -19.45 36.70 -21.64
CA ILE A 16 -19.67 36.12 -22.98
C ILE A 16 -20.93 36.73 -23.62
N ALA A 17 -22.00 36.96 -22.85
CA ALA A 17 -23.18 37.66 -23.34
C ALA A 17 -22.87 39.13 -23.71
N MET A 18 -22.02 39.81 -22.93
CA MET A 18 -21.60 41.19 -23.21
C MET A 18 -20.74 41.28 -24.47
N VAL A 19 -19.79 40.36 -24.65
CA VAL A 19 -18.98 40.26 -25.89
C VAL A 19 -19.86 39.93 -27.09
N GLY A 20 -20.82 39.01 -26.92
CA GLY A 20 -21.80 38.71 -27.96
C GLY A 20 -22.65 39.93 -28.33
N TRP A 21 -23.08 40.72 -27.33
CA TRP A 21 -23.81 41.96 -27.54
C TRP A 21 -23.01 43.00 -28.34
N LEU A 22 -21.74 43.19 -27.99
CA LEU A 22 -20.82 44.08 -28.70
C LEU A 22 -20.60 43.68 -30.17
N ALA A 23 -20.62 42.39 -30.47
CA ALA A 23 -20.37 41.87 -31.82
C ALA A 23 -21.63 41.82 -32.72
N GLY A 24 -22.82 41.63 -32.15
CA GLY A 24 -24.03 41.35 -32.93
C GLY A 24 -25.34 41.85 -32.33
N GLY A 25 -25.30 42.82 -31.41
CA GLY A 25 -26.48 43.39 -30.78
C GLY A 25 -27.28 42.36 -29.97
N HIS A 26 -28.61 42.46 -29.98
CA HIS A 26 -29.47 41.58 -29.16
C HIS A 26 -29.38 40.09 -29.54
N LEU A 27 -29.22 39.79 -30.84
CA LEU A 27 -29.03 38.40 -31.31
C LEU A 27 -27.66 37.85 -30.86
N GLY A 28 -26.62 38.68 -30.91
CA GLY A 28 -25.29 38.36 -30.38
C GLY A 28 -25.30 38.15 -28.86
N ALA A 29 -26.06 38.96 -28.12
CA ALA A 29 -26.23 38.79 -26.68
C ALA A 29 -26.93 37.47 -26.32
N ALA A 30 -28.02 37.12 -27.04
CA ALA A 30 -28.77 35.89 -26.82
C ALA A 30 -27.91 34.64 -27.12
N THR A 31 -27.20 34.64 -28.24
CA THR A 31 -26.27 33.56 -28.61
C THR A 31 -25.09 33.45 -27.64
N GLY A 32 -24.51 34.57 -27.21
CA GLY A 32 -23.48 34.62 -26.18
C GLY A 32 -23.96 34.09 -24.83
N LEU A 33 -25.18 34.42 -24.42
CA LEU A 33 -25.80 33.89 -23.20
C LEU A 33 -25.95 32.37 -23.28
N VAL A 34 -26.52 31.85 -24.38
CA VAL A 34 -26.72 30.41 -24.57
C VAL A 34 -25.39 29.66 -24.59
N MET A 35 -24.37 30.15 -25.32
CA MET A 35 -23.05 29.55 -25.31
C MET A 35 -22.38 29.64 -23.94
N GLY A 36 -22.48 30.78 -23.26
CA GLY A 36 -21.95 30.97 -21.92
C GLY A 36 -22.56 30.02 -20.91
N LEU A 37 -23.88 29.78 -20.99
CA LEU A 37 -24.58 28.82 -20.14
C LEU A 37 -24.21 27.38 -20.49
N ALA A 38 -24.09 27.06 -21.78
CA ALA A 38 -23.67 25.74 -22.25
C ALA A 38 -22.27 25.38 -21.74
N VAL A 39 -21.28 26.26 -21.92
CA VAL A 39 -19.89 26.06 -21.49
C VAL A 39 -19.77 25.99 -19.96
N ALA A 40 -20.56 26.80 -19.25
CA ALA A 40 -20.44 26.94 -17.80
C ALA A 40 -21.23 25.88 -17.00
N VAL A 41 -22.34 25.37 -17.54
CA VAL A 41 -23.26 24.48 -16.82
C VAL A 41 -23.19 23.04 -17.33
N ILE A 42 -23.00 22.81 -18.63
CA ILE A 42 -23.06 21.46 -19.18
C ILE A 42 -21.78 20.70 -18.79
N PRO A 43 -21.88 19.59 -18.04
CA PRO A 43 -20.73 18.80 -17.67
C PRO A 43 -20.26 18.00 -18.89
N TRP A 44 -19.00 18.20 -19.29
CA TRP A 44 -18.34 17.37 -20.30
C TRP A 44 -17.37 16.40 -19.60
N ARG A 45 -17.61 15.09 -19.74
CA ARG A 45 -16.85 14.03 -19.06
C ARG A 45 -16.79 14.21 -17.53
N GLY A 46 -17.91 14.61 -16.93
CA GLY A 46 -18.07 14.73 -15.47
C GLY A 46 -17.59 16.04 -14.84
N GLN A 47 -17.00 16.97 -15.61
CA GLN A 47 -16.65 18.32 -15.15
C GLN A 47 -17.08 19.39 -16.17
N THR A 48 -17.34 20.62 -15.70
CA THR A 48 -17.64 21.78 -16.57
C THR A 48 -16.42 22.25 -17.35
N ALA A 49 -16.57 22.85 -18.53
CA ALA A 49 -15.46 23.30 -19.39
C ALA A 49 -14.49 24.27 -18.69
N TRP A 50 -14.99 25.18 -17.84
CA TRP A 50 -14.12 26.05 -17.04
C TRP A 50 -13.24 25.26 -16.06
N SER A 51 -13.76 24.18 -15.46
CA SER A 51 -12.96 23.34 -14.57
C SER A 51 -11.79 22.73 -15.35
N TRP A 52 -12.03 22.24 -16.55
CA TRP A 52 -10.99 21.75 -17.45
C TRP A 52 -9.94 22.82 -17.79
N LEU A 53 -10.37 24.05 -18.10
CA LEU A 53 -9.44 25.16 -18.33
C LEU A 53 -8.59 25.45 -17.09
N THR A 54 -9.18 25.46 -15.88
CA THR A 54 -8.40 25.68 -14.66
C THR A 54 -7.43 24.54 -14.34
N LEU A 55 -7.78 23.28 -14.65
CA LEU A 55 -6.86 22.15 -14.52
C LEU A 55 -5.71 22.28 -15.51
N TRP A 56 -6.01 22.67 -16.74
CA TRP A 56 -5.00 22.93 -17.77
C TRP A 56 -4.05 24.07 -17.36
N LEU A 57 -4.56 25.20 -16.85
CA LEU A 57 -3.74 26.31 -16.36
C LEU A 57 -2.89 25.94 -15.14
N ARG A 58 -3.34 24.98 -14.32
CA ARG A 58 -2.63 24.53 -13.11
C ARG A 58 -1.66 23.38 -13.36
N ARG A 59 -1.64 22.78 -14.56
CA ARG A 59 -0.84 21.59 -14.86
C ARG A 59 0.66 21.76 -14.55
N SER A 60 1.17 22.97 -14.79
CA SER A 60 2.59 23.30 -14.61
C SER A 60 2.94 23.84 -13.22
N ARG A 61 1.99 23.92 -12.28
CA ARG A 61 2.29 24.40 -10.93
C ARG A 61 3.09 23.35 -10.16
N PRO A 62 4.30 23.65 -9.68
CA PRO A 62 5.07 22.69 -8.90
C PRO A 62 4.36 22.36 -7.59
N ILE A 63 4.46 21.11 -7.17
CA ILE A 63 3.99 20.65 -5.85
C ILE A 63 5.24 20.28 -5.08
N GLY A 64 5.79 21.24 -4.34
CA GLY A 64 6.92 21.01 -3.44
C GLY A 64 6.41 20.64 -2.05
N LEU A 65 7.10 19.71 -1.39
CA LEU A 65 6.91 19.41 0.03
C LEU A 65 8.07 19.99 0.81
N THR A 66 7.80 20.63 1.95
CA THR A 66 8.86 21.05 2.86
C THR A 66 9.45 19.83 3.56
N GLU A 67 10.64 19.95 4.13
CA GLU A 67 11.22 18.86 4.90
C GLU A 67 10.46 18.65 6.23
N PRO A 68 10.27 17.40 6.69
CA PRO A 68 9.74 17.14 8.01
C PRO A 68 10.82 17.42 9.07
N HIS A 69 10.41 17.95 10.22
CA HIS A 69 11.28 18.23 11.34
C HIS A 69 10.96 17.31 12.53
N THR A 70 11.97 16.99 13.33
CA THR A 70 11.77 16.23 14.55
C THR A 70 11.29 17.17 15.66
N VAL A 71 10.14 16.87 16.24
CA VAL A 71 9.59 17.55 17.41
C VAL A 71 9.58 16.56 18.56
N ALA A 72 9.78 17.06 19.78
CA ALA A 72 9.64 16.25 20.99
C ALA A 72 8.39 16.67 21.77
N ASN A 73 7.67 15.68 22.30
CA ASN A 73 6.61 15.87 23.28
C ASN A 73 6.71 14.76 24.33
N ASP A 74 6.65 15.11 25.61
CA ASP A 74 6.74 14.17 26.74
C ASP A 74 7.94 13.22 26.65
N ARG A 75 9.12 13.77 26.32
CA ARG A 75 10.39 13.03 26.12
C ARG A 75 10.39 12.01 24.97
N ALA A 76 9.33 11.95 24.17
CA ALA A 76 9.25 11.15 22.96
C ALA A 76 9.31 12.04 21.71
N GLY A 77 10.23 11.71 20.79
CA GLY A 77 10.37 12.38 19.50
C GLY A 77 9.39 11.85 18.45
N GLY A 78 9.04 12.69 17.48
CA GLY A 78 8.30 12.29 16.29
C GLY A 78 8.49 13.28 15.14
N GLY A 79 8.30 12.81 13.92
CA GLY A 79 8.36 13.62 12.72
C GLY A 79 7.09 14.44 12.54
N VAL A 80 7.27 15.74 12.29
CA VAL A 80 6.17 16.66 12.00
C VAL A 80 6.56 17.54 10.81
N ARG A 81 5.63 17.69 9.86
CA ARG A 81 5.77 18.65 8.76
C ARG A 81 4.80 19.80 8.96
N PHE A 82 5.27 21.03 8.86
CA PHE A 82 4.42 22.21 8.79
C PHE A 82 4.51 22.85 7.40
N GLN A 83 3.39 22.94 6.70
CA GLN A 83 3.33 23.54 5.36
C GLN A 83 1.95 24.14 5.09
N GLY A 84 1.90 25.36 4.54
CA GLY A 84 0.64 25.97 4.11
C GLY A 84 -0.41 26.11 5.23
N GLY A 85 0.03 26.34 6.47
CA GLY A 85 -0.85 26.42 7.64
C GLY A 85 -1.39 25.09 8.15
N ILE A 86 -0.93 23.96 7.60
CA ILE A 86 -1.27 22.61 8.05
C ILE A 86 -0.04 21.96 8.68
N SER A 87 -0.22 21.41 9.89
CA SER A 87 0.76 20.58 10.57
C SER A 87 0.38 19.11 10.39
N VAL A 88 1.33 18.28 10.00
CA VAL A 88 1.14 16.87 9.65
C VAL A 88 2.06 15.99 10.49
N ALA A 89 1.50 14.96 11.12
CA ALA A 89 2.25 13.86 11.73
C ALA A 89 1.71 12.53 11.20
N VAL A 90 2.49 11.46 11.34
CA VAL A 90 2.13 10.15 10.78
C VAL A 90 2.27 9.07 11.85
N VAL A 91 1.35 8.12 11.86
CA VAL A 91 1.38 6.94 12.71
C VAL A 91 1.39 5.69 11.84
N GLN A 92 2.38 4.82 12.02
CA GLN A 92 2.41 3.50 11.39
C GLN A 92 1.53 2.53 12.18
N LEU A 93 0.68 1.79 11.48
CA LEU A 93 -0.07 0.66 12.03
C LEU A 93 0.66 -0.63 11.65
N LEU A 94 1.23 -1.30 12.64
CA LEU A 94 2.01 -2.52 12.48
C LEU A 94 1.13 -3.76 12.61
N GLY A 95 0.06 -3.66 13.40
CA GLY A 95 -0.83 -4.80 13.65
C GLY A 95 -0.20 -5.85 14.57
N ARG A 96 -0.70 -7.08 14.51
CA ARG A 96 -0.17 -8.22 15.29
C ARG A 96 0.88 -8.99 14.48
N ALA A 97 1.99 -9.35 15.12
CA ALA A 97 3.09 -10.07 14.46
C ALA A 97 2.62 -11.45 13.97
N HIS A 98 3.08 -11.86 12.79
CA HIS A 98 2.86 -13.20 12.22
C HIS A 98 1.40 -13.67 12.20
N THR A 99 0.45 -12.74 12.05
CA THR A 99 -0.98 -13.10 12.00
C THR A 99 -1.33 -13.60 10.60
N PRO A 100 -1.91 -14.81 10.46
CA PRO A 100 -2.22 -15.36 9.16
C PRO A 100 -3.36 -14.62 8.46
N THR A 101 -3.40 -14.75 7.14
CA THR A 101 -4.53 -14.37 6.29
C THR A 101 -5.11 -15.63 5.65
N LEU A 102 -6.40 -15.87 5.85
CA LEU A 102 -7.13 -17.00 5.27
C LEU A 102 -7.91 -16.55 4.04
N PHE A 103 -7.91 -17.38 3.00
CA PHE A 103 -8.73 -17.18 1.82
C PHE A 103 -9.98 -18.02 1.92
N THR A 104 -11.12 -17.35 1.98
CA THR A 104 -12.44 -17.97 2.03
C THR A 104 -13.02 -17.98 0.62
N GLY A 105 -12.89 -19.12 -0.06
CA GLY A 105 -13.25 -19.23 -1.48
C GLY A 105 -12.32 -18.42 -2.41
N SER A 106 -12.88 -17.91 -3.52
CA SER A 106 -12.10 -17.31 -4.61
C SER A 106 -12.01 -15.78 -4.58
N THR A 107 -12.79 -15.11 -3.74
CA THR A 107 -13.03 -13.66 -3.84
C THR A 107 -12.86 -12.89 -2.53
N SER A 108 -12.77 -13.57 -1.38
CA SER A 108 -12.64 -12.92 -0.08
C SER A 108 -11.46 -13.46 0.72
N THR A 109 -10.93 -12.59 1.57
CA THR A 109 -9.85 -12.90 2.49
C THR A 109 -10.22 -12.42 3.88
N HIS A 110 -9.81 -13.17 4.88
CA HIS A 110 -10.07 -12.90 6.28
C HIS A 110 -8.77 -12.90 7.07
N THR A 111 -8.57 -11.87 7.89
CA THR A 111 -7.45 -11.81 8.82
C THR A 111 -7.91 -11.12 10.10
N GLU A 112 -7.40 -11.58 11.23
CA GLU A 112 -7.61 -10.90 12.51
C GLU A 112 -6.84 -9.58 12.59
N ASN A 113 -5.82 -9.40 11.73
CA ASN A 113 -5.04 -8.18 11.67
C ASN A 113 -5.74 -7.13 10.80
N ALA A 114 -6.86 -6.62 11.28
CA ALA A 114 -7.66 -5.61 10.61
C ALA A 114 -8.17 -4.56 11.61
N PHE A 115 -8.60 -3.40 11.11
CA PHE A 115 -9.25 -2.39 11.93
C PHE A 115 -10.37 -1.70 11.17
N ASP A 116 -11.37 -1.21 11.90
CA ASP A 116 -12.44 -0.41 11.33
C ASP A 116 -12.02 1.06 11.25
N VAL A 117 -12.13 1.68 10.08
CA VAL A 117 -11.87 3.12 9.89
C VAL A 117 -12.82 3.97 10.75
N SER A 118 -14.02 3.48 11.07
CA SER A 118 -14.97 4.17 11.95
C SER A 118 -14.39 4.43 13.35
N ASP A 119 -13.47 3.59 13.83
CA ASP A 119 -12.78 3.72 15.12
C ASP A 119 -11.92 4.99 15.24
N LEU A 120 -11.59 5.61 14.11
CA LEU A 120 -10.86 6.87 14.03
C LEU A 120 -11.78 8.09 14.16
N MET A 121 -13.10 7.96 13.97
CA MET A 121 -14.03 9.09 14.05
C MET A 121 -13.98 9.82 15.40
N PRO A 122 -13.98 9.14 16.57
CA PRO A 122 -13.87 9.82 17.86
C PRO A 122 -12.54 10.58 18.00
N LEU A 123 -11.49 10.14 17.29
CA LEU A 123 -10.15 10.73 17.33
C LEU A 123 -10.02 11.98 16.44
N LEU A 124 -11.05 12.33 15.65
CA LEU A 124 -11.08 13.61 14.92
C LEU A 124 -11.16 14.81 15.87
N ARG A 125 -11.75 14.61 17.05
CA ARG A 125 -11.79 15.60 18.13
C ARG A 125 -10.82 15.19 19.22
N GLN A 126 -9.92 16.09 19.55
CA GLN A 126 -8.83 15.86 20.48
C GLN A 126 -9.06 16.67 21.76
N VAL A 127 -8.41 16.25 22.85
CA VAL A 127 -8.53 16.93 24.15
C VAL A 127 -8.15 18.41 24.02
N LEU A 128 -8.80 19.26 24.83
CA LEU A 128 -8.66 20.72 24.85
C LEU A 128 -9.13 21.40 23.54
N GLY A 129 -10.15 20.85 22.89
CA GLY A 129 -10.83 21.47 21.75
C GLY A 129 -10.04 21.46 20.44
N LEU A 130 -8.93 20.72 20.36
CA LEU A 130 -8.15 20.58 19.14
C LEU A 130 -8.93 19.71 18.14
N GLN A 131 -9.09 20.18 16.91
CA GLN A 131 -9.79 19.50 15.83
C GLN A 131 -8.81 19.07 14.74
N VAL A 132 -8.86 17.79 14.40
CA VAL A 132 -8.12 17.23 13.27
C VAL A 132 -8.87 17.58 11.98
N ALA A 133 -8.18 18.20 11.04
CA ALA A 133 -8.76 18.58 9.76
C ALA A 133 -9.06 17.35 8.89
N SER A 134 -8.13 16.38 8.87
CA SER A 134 -8.35 15.07 8.29
C SER A 134 -7.41 13.99 8.84
N LEU A 135 -7.89 12.75 8.81
CA LEU A 135 -7.14 11.52 9.02
C LEU A 135 -7.15 10.72 7.72
N SER A 136 -5.99 10.48 7.11
CA SER A 136 -5.89 9.62 5.92
C SER A 136 -5.25 8.29 6.29
N VAL A 137 -5.99 7.19 6.13
CA VAL A 137 -5.42 5.85 6.20
C VAL A 137 -4.86 5.49 4.83
N VAL A 138 -3.54 5.38 4.75
CA VAL A 138 -2.80 5.06 3.54
C VAL A 138 -2.23 3.65 3.68
N SER A 139 -2.76 2.71 2.91
CA SER A 139 -2.23 1.34 2.79
C SER A 139 -1.50 1.20 1.47
N THR A 140 -0.20 0.94 1.49
CA THR A 140 0.64 0.81 0.30
C THR A 140 1.37 -0.51 0.28
N GLY A 141 1.52 -1.11 -0.90
CA GLY A 141 2.09 -2.44 -1.02
C GLY A 141 1.95 -3.05 -2.41
N ALA A 142 2.14 -4.35 -2.50
CA ALA A 142 1.97 -5.12 -3.72
C ALA A 142 1.54 -6.57 -3.41
N ARG A 143 0.81 -7.19 -4.33
CA ARG A 143 0.49 -8.63 -4.27
C ARG A 143 1.76 -9.48 -4.36
N ARG A 144 2.63 -9.11 -5.30
CA ARG A 144 3.87 -9.80 -5.63
C ARG A 144 5.00 -8.80 -5.83
N ARG A 145 6.23 -9.31 -5.85
CA ARG A 145 7.36 -8.56 -6.37
C ARG A 145 7.16 -8.16 -7.84
N ALA A 146 7.54 -6.93 -8.20
CA ALA A 146 7.38 -6.40 -9.56
C ALA A 146 8.33 -7.04 -10.60
N THR A 147 9.54 -7.42 -10.16
CA THR A 147 10.63 -7.97 -10.98
C THR A 147 10.68 -9.50 -10.94
N GLY A 148 11.30 -10.12 -11.94
CA GLY A 148 11.51 -11.57 -12.00
C GLY A 148 10.31 -12.36 -12.56
N ASP A 149 10.60 -13.56 -13.04
CA ASP A 149 9.59 -14.41 -13.68
C ASP A 149 8.72 -15.17 -12.67
N TYR A 150 9.33 -15.63 -11.57
CA TYR A 150 8.62 -16.41 -10.56
C TYR A 150 7.47 -15.64 -9.90
N PRO A 151 7.62 -14.37 -9.46
CA PRO A 151 6.54 -13.63 -8.82
C PRO A 151 5.25 -13.54 -9.64
N ARG A 152 5.35 -13.46 -10.98
CA ARG A 152 4.18 -13.47 -11.89
C ARG A 152 3.46 -14.81 -11.91
N VAL A 153 4.23 -15.90 -11.93
CA VAL A 153 3.69 -17.26 -11.83
C VAL A 153 3.05 -17.46 -10.45
N TYR A 154 3.73 -17.07 -9.38
CA TYR A 154 3.25 -17.16 -8.01
C TYR A 154 1.89 -16.45 -7.82
N ASP A 155 1.74 -15.22 -8.30
CA ASP A 155 0.46 -14.50 -8.24
C ASP A 155 -0.65 -15.19 -9.06
N THR A 156 -0.29 -15.82 -10.17
CA THR A 156 -1.23 -16.61 -10.98
C THR A 156 -1.70 -17.87 -10.25
N LEU A 157 -0.82 -18.53 -9.50
CA LEU A 157 -1.12 -19.73 -8.71
C LEU A 157 -2.06 -19.43 -7.53
N ILE A 158 -1.89 -18.26 -6.91
CA ILE A 158 -2.79 -17.79 -5.84
C ILE A 158 -4.18 -17.46 -6.39
N GLY A 159 -4.24 -16.78 -7.55
CA GLY A 159 -5.49 -16.46 -8.23
C GLY A 159 -5.99 -15.05 -7.95
N THR A 160 -7.30 -14.91 -7.74
CA THR A 160 -8.02 -13.64 -7.58
C THR A 160 -8.32 -13.16 -6.16
N PRO A 161 -8.16 -13.93 -5.05
CA PRO A 161 -8.45 -13.40 -3.72
C PRO A 161 -7.68 -12.11 -3.43
N PRO A 162 -8.29 -11.11 -2.76
CA PRO A 162 -7.60 -9.86 -2.42
C PRO A 162 -6.57 -10.08 -1.31
N TYR A 163 -5.29 -10.13 -1.68
CA TYR A 163 -4.17 -10.30 -0.75
C TYR A 163 -3.06 -9.29 -1.04
N ALA A 164 -2.12 -9.15 -0.12
CA ALA A 164 -0.93 -8.34 -0.34
C ALA A 164 0.30 -9.09 0.19
N GLY A 165 1.21 -9.52 -0.69
CA GLY A 165 2.47 -10.12 -0.27
C GLY A 165 3.27 -9.15 0.62
N GLN A 166 3.27 -7.86 0.24
CA GLN A 166 3.77 -6.75 1.06
C GLN A 166 2.67 -5.70 1.23
N ARG A 167 2.45 -5.23 2.45
CA ARG A 167 1.56 -4.10 2.74
C ARG A 167 1.97 -3.42 4.03
N GLU A 168 2.06 -2.10 3.97
CA GLU A 168 2.23 -1.22 5.13
C GLU A 168 1.01 -0.30 5.22
N THR A 169 0.59 0.00 6.45
CA THR A 169 -0.56 0.87 6.70
C THR A 169 -0.15 2.03 7.60
N TRP A 170 -0.51 3.23 7.18
CA TRP A 170 -0.13 4.48 7.83
C TRP A 170 -1.36 5.36 8.04
N VAL A 171 -1.40 6.11 9.13
CA VAL A 171 -2.43 7.12 9.41
C VAL A 171 -1.76 8.49 9.38
N VAL A 172 -2.09 9.29 8.37
CA VAL A 172 -1.61 10.67 8.23
C VAL A 172 -2.58 11.61 8.93
N VAL A 173 -2.10 12.30 9.96
CA VAL A 173 -2.87 13.20 10.83
C VAL A 173 -2.61 14.63 10.40
N ARG A 174 -3.64 15.37 9.98
CA ARG A 174 -3.51 16.76 9.52
C ARG A 174 -4.28 17.71 10.42
N ILE A 175 -3.59 18.72 10.96
CA ILE A 175 -4.17 19.75 11.81
C ILE A 175 -4.01 21.11 11.15
N ALA A 176 -5.12 21.83 10.96
CA ALA A 176 -5.09 23.19 10.44
C ALA A 176 -4.83 24.19 11.57
N ALA A 177 -3.75 24.96 11.46
CA ALA A 177 -3.35 25.91 12.51
C ALA A 177 -4.39 27.01 12.72
N LEU A 178 -4.89 27.62 11.64
CA LEU A 178 -5.83 28.73 11.71
C LEU A 178 -7.19 28.33 12.32
N ALA A 179 -7.72 27.16 11.91
CA ALA A 179 -8.97 26.63 12.46
C ALA A 179 -8.86 26.26 13.96
N ASN A 180 -7.64 26.05 14.45
CA ASN A 180 -7.35 25.67 15.82
C ASN A 180 -6.67 26.77 16.64
N ALA A 181 -6.71 28.03 16.18
CA ALA A 181 -5.94 29.13 16.81
C ALA A 181 -6.22 29.25 18.32
N GLU A 182 -7.47 29.09 18.75
CA GLU A 182 -7.84 29.12 20.17
C GLU A 182 -7.31 27.93 20.96
N ALA A 183 -7.43 26.71 20.43
CA ALA A 183 -6.92 25.50 21.07
C ALA A 183 -5.38 25.46 21.13
N LEU A 184 -4.71 26.18 20.22
CA LEU A 184 -3.26 26.28 20.13
C LEU A 184 -2.68 27.38 21.03
N ARG A 185 -3.47 28.38 21.44
CA ARG A 185 -3.02 29.51 22.28
C ARG A 185 -2.35 29.08 23.59
N ARG A 186 -2.77 27.94 24.14
CA ARG A 186 -2.28 27.37 25.41
C ARG A 186 -1.19 26.30 25.22
N ARG A 187 -0.69 26.11 23.99
CA ARG A 187 0.29 25.06 23.64
C ARG A 187 1.59 25.70 23.16
N ALA A 188 2.71 24.99 23.37
CA ALA A 188 4.03 25.48 23.00
C ALA A 188 4.18 25.71 21.49
N SER A 189 3.65 24.79 20.67
CA SER A 189 3.68 24.95 19.21
C SER A 189 2.60 24.11 18.52
N VAL A 190 2.32 24.42 17.25
CA VAL A 190 1.44 23.58 16.42
C VAL A 190 2.06 22.19 16.22
N GLY A 191 3.39 22.12 16.08
CA GLY A 191 4.07 20.84 15.88
C GLY A 191 3.95 19.91 17.09
N THR A 192 4.16 20.43 18.30
CA THR A 192 3.98 19.66 19.54
C THR A 192 2.53 19.21 19.72
N ALA A 193 1.56 20.08 19.39
CA ALA A 193 0.14 19.74 19.41
C ALA A 193 -0.23 18.61 18.44
N THR A 194 0.33 18.62 17.23
CA THR A 194 0.14 17.56 16.23
C THR A 194 0.80 16.25 16.65
N LEU A 195 2.01 16.31 17.19
CA LEU A 195 2.70 15.14 17.72
C LEU A 195 1.91 14.51 18.87
N ALA A 196 1.42 15.31 19.82
CA ALA A 196 0.57 14.82 20.92
C ALA A 196 -0.72 14.15 20.41
N ALA A 197 -1.34 14.68 19.35
CA ALA A 197 -2.49 14.04 18.72
C ALA A 197 -2.13 12.68 18.09
N ALA A 198 -1.00 12.60 17.38
CA ALA A 198 -0.50 11.34 16.83
C ALA A 198 -0.15 10.31 17.91
N GLN A 199 0.46 10.73 19.02
CA GLN A 199 0.74 9.87 20.18
C GLN A 199 -0.55 9.31 20.79
N ARG A 200 -1.60 10.13 20.94
CA ARG A 200 -2.90 9.66 21.42
C ARG A 200 -3.60 8.72 20.45
N ILE A 201 -3.53 8.97 19.15
CA ILE A 201 -4.05 8.04 18.13
C ILE A 201 -3.30 6.71 18.22
N SER A 202 -1.96 6.74 18.32
CA SER A 202 -1.14 5.54 18.50
C SER A 202 -1.52 4.78 19.77
N ALA A 203 -1.71 5.47 20.90
CA ALA A 203 -2.15 4.87 22.15
C ALA A 203 -3.55 4.24 22.04
N ALA A 204 -4.51 4.93 21.40
CA ALA A 204 -5.85 4.42 21.16
C ALA A 204 -5.86 3.16 20.27
N MET A 205 -4.97 3.09 19.26
CA MET A 205 -4.80 1.87 18.46
C MET A 205 -4.22 0.72 19.29
N ARG A 206 -3.23 0.99 20.15
CA ARG A 206 -2.64 -0.01 21.05
C ARG A 206 -3.64 -0.56 22.05
N GLN A 207 -4.52 0.27 22.61
CA GLN A 207 -5.61 -0.16 23.50
C GLN A 207 -6.57 -1.13 22.82
N ARG A 208 -6.71 -1.06 21.49
CA ARG A 208 -7.49 -2.00 20.67
C ARG A 208 -6.71 -3.23 20.22
N GLY A 209 -5.48 -3.41 20.72
CA GLY A 209 -4.63 -4.55 20.37
C GLY A 209 -3.92 -4.43 19.01
N ILE A 210 -3.85 -3.22 18.43
CA ILE A 210 -3.10 -2.93 17.20
C ILE A 210 -1.79 -2.24 17.58
N ARG A 211 -0.64 -2.88 17.33
CA ARG A 211 0.64 -2.22 17.54
C ARG A 211 0.76 -1.05 16.57
N ALA A 212 1.13 0.11 17.11
CA ALA A 212 1.26 1.35 16.34
C ALA A 212 2.46 2.15 16.83
N LYS A 213 3.10 2.91 15.95
CA LYS A 213 4.27 3.75 16.25
C LYS A 213 4.14 5.11 15.57
N VAL A 214 4.52 6.18 16.24
CA VAL A 214 4.61 7.50 15.61
C VAL A 214 5.85 7.54 14.73
N ALA A 215 5.69 7.97 13.48
CA ALA A 215 6.75 8.05 12.50
C ALA A 215 7.78 9.13 12.88
N THR A 216 9.06 8.86 12.64
CA THR A 216 10.13 9.87 12.69
C THR A 216 10.13 10.73 11.42
N ALA A 217 10.91 11.80 11.40
CA ALA A 217 11.08 12.62 10.20
C ALA A 217 11.64 11.80 9.02
N THR A 218 12.59 10.88 9.31
CA THR A 218 13.16 9.95 8.32
C THR A 218 12.12 8.97 7.78
N ASP A 219 11.28 8.42 8.67
CA ASP A 219 10.19 7.50 8.26
C ASP A 219 9.21 8.20 7.30
N ILE A 220 8.90 9.48 7.54
CA ILE A 220 8.04 10.28 6.65
C ILE A 220 8.65 10.41 5.25
N VAL A 221 9.95 10.75 5.16
CA VAL A 221 10.64 10.88 3.87
C VAL A 221 10.68 9.55 3.12
N GLU A 222 10.98 8.45 3.81
CA GLU A 222 11.04 7.12 3.21
C GLU A 222 9.66 6.63 2.76
N LEU A 223 8.60 6.88 3.54
CA LEU A 223 7.23 6.63 3.14
C LEU A 223 6.88 7.38 1.86
N GLU A 224 7.18 8.68 1.80
CA GLU A 224 6.88 9.50 0.62
C GLU A 224 7.64 9.07 -0.62
N ARG A 225 8.90 8.64 -0.47
CA ARG A 225 9.68 8.04 -1.53
C ARG A 225 8.98 6.80 -2.11
N ARG A 226 8.48 5.90 -1.23
CA ARG A 226 7.75 4.68 -1.64
C ARG A 226 6.41 4.99 -2.31
N LEU A 227 5.70 6.01 -1.82
CA LEU A 227 4.45 6.50 -2.39
C LEU A 227 4.64 7.24 -3.73
N GLY A 228 5.87 7.53 -4.13
CA GLY A 228 6.19 8.12 -5.43
C GLY A 228 6.30 9.64 -5.43
N ALA A 229 6.81 10.26 -4.37
CA ALA A 229 6.99 11.71 -4.29
C ALA A 229 7.80 12.29 -5.47
N SER A 230 8.79 11.56 -6.01
CA SER A 230 9.57 11.99 -7.19
C SER A 230 8.73 12.14 -8.47
N ALA A 231 7.56 11.48 -8.53
CA ALA A 231 6.64 11.62 -9.65
C ALA A 231 5.95 13.00 -9.66
N LEU A 232 5.98 13.77 -8.56
CA LEU A 232 5.32 15.09 -8.50
C LEU A 232 6.00 16.18 -9.35
N ASP A 233 7.22 15.94 -9.86
CA ASP A 233 7.87 16.84 -10.81
C ASP A 233 6.94 17.12 -12.01
N VAL A 234 6.93 18.36 -12.49
CA VAL A 234 6.10 18.81 -13.61
C VAL A 234 6.41 18.01 -14.88
N LEU A 235 7.67 17.64 -15.12
CA LEU A 235 8.09 16.88 -16.30
C LEU A 235 7.50 15.46 -16.34
N ASN A 236 7.17 14.91 -15.17
CA ASN A 236 6.65 13.55 -15.03
C ASN A 236 5.14 13.45 -15.21
N ARG A 237 4.44 14.58 -15.38
CA ARG A 237 2.97 14.63 -15.39
C ARG A 237 2.40 14.35 -16.77
N ARG A 238 1.40 13.48 -16.81
CA ARG A 238 0.48 13.35 -17.94
C ARG A 238 -0.94 13.63 -17.48
N TRP A 239 -1.84 13.79 -18.45
CA TRP A 239 -3.24 14.05 -18.14
C TRP A 239 -3.90 12.89 -17.42
N GLY A 240 -3.62 11.66 -17.83
CA GLY A 240 -4.23 10.44 -17.26
C GLY A 240 -3.37 9.69 -16.23
N SER A 241 -2.10 10.04 -16.07
CA SER A 241 -1.17 9.35 -15.16
C SER A 241 0.05 10.21 -14.82
N VAL A 242 0.88 9.76 -13.89
CA VAL A 242 2.16 10.39 -13.55
C VAL A 242 3.28 9.35 -13.65
N ARG A 243 4.46 9.73 -14.15
CA ARG A 243 5.62 8.85 -14.24
C ARG A 243 6.42 8.91 -12.93
N GLY A 244 6.55 7.78 -12.24
CA GLY A 244 7.49 7.62 -11.13
C GLY A 244 8.70 6.79 -11.53
N GLU A 245 9.64 6.62 -10.59
CA GLU A 245 10.84 5.78 -10.77
C GLU A 245 10.48 4.32 -11.06
N GLY A 246 9.50 3.77 -10.34
CA GLY A 246 9.09 2.36 -10.42
C GLY A 246 7.99 2.05 -11.44
N GLY A 247 7.56 3.02 -12.26
CA GLY A 247 6.46 2.80 -13.22
C GLY A 247 5.54 4.01 -13.40
N TRP A 248 4.41 3.78 -14.04
CA TRP A 248 3.31 4.75 -14.14
C TRP A 248 2.41 4.63 -12.93
N LEU A 249 2.08 5.76 -12.33
CA LEU A 249 1.15 5.90 -11.22
C LEU A 249 -0.14 6.52 -11.76
N THR A 250 -1.25 5.78 -11.64
CA THR A 250 -2.58 6.27 -12.02
C THR A 250 -3.50 6.18 -10.82
N THR A 251 -4.03 7.32 -10.40
CA THR A 251 -4.97 7.43 -9.28
C THR A 251 -6.41 7.46 -9.77
N TYR A 252 -7.20 6.59 -9.17
CA TYR A 252 -8.63 6.45 -9.32
C TYR A 252 -9.33 6.78 -8.01
N TRP A 253 -10.62 7.07 -8.08
CA TRP A 253 -11.44 7.31 -6.88
C TRP A 253 -12.70 6.47 -6.89
N TYR A 254 -13.23 6.22 -5.70
CA TYR A 254 -14.48 5.48 -5.48
C TYR A 254 -15.64 6.43 -5.34
N ARG A 255 -16.78 6.13 -5.98
CA ARG A 255 -18.00 6.88 -5.70
C ARG A 255 -18.42 6.63 -4.25
N PRO A 256 -19.04 7.60 -3.57
CA PRO A 256 -19.56 7.44 -2.21
C PRO A 256 -20.26 6.12 -1.91
N ALA A 257 -21.15 5.66 -2.79
CA ALA A 257 -21.92 4.42 -2.62
C ALA A 257 -21.08 3.15 -2.75
N ASP A 258 -19.90 3.25 -3.38
CA ASP A 258 -19.01 2.12 -3.64
C ASP A 258 -17.91 1.99 -2.57
N ILE A 259 -17.88 2.87 -1.55
CA ILE A 259 -16.92 2.82 -0.44
C ILE A 259 -17.40 1.79 0.59
N THR A 260 -17.16 0.52 0.29
CA THR A 260 -17.44 -0.61 1.20
C THR A 260 -16.19 -1.45 1.43
N THR A 261 -16.17 -2.22 2.51
CA THR A 261 -15.05 -3.12 2.88
C THR A 261 -14.68 -4.05 1.71
N GLU A 262 -15.68 -4.64 1.06
CA GLU A 262 -15.51 -5.60 -0.04
C GLU A 262 -14.92 -4.91 -1.27
N ASN A 263 -15.47 -3.76 -1.67
CA ASN A 263 -15.01 -3.02 -2.86
C ASN A 263 -13.61 -2.45 -2.67
N LEU A 264 -13.27 -2.02 -1.45
CA LEU A 264 -11.92 -1.59 -1.12
C LEU A 264 -10.93 -2.77 -1.10
N ALA A 265 -11.36 -3.96 -0.68
CA ALA A 265 -10.55 -5.16 -0.76
C ALA A 265 -10.23 -5.54 -2.22
N GLN A 266 -11.17 -5.36 -3.16
CA GLN A 266 -10.96 -5.69 -4.59
C GLN A 266 -9.82 -4.92 -5.25
N ALA A 267 -9.41 -3.75 -4.74
CA ALA A 267 -8.19 -3.10 -5.22
C ALA A 267 -6.97 -4.02 -5.10
N TRP A 268 -6.90 -4.78 -4.01
CA TRP A 268 -5.83 -5.73 -3.74
C TRP A 268 -5.95 -7.00 -4.57
N ALA A 269 -7.06 -7.26 -5.26
CA ALA A 269 -7.19 -8.33 -6.27
C ALA A 269 -6.56 -7.97 -7.63
N THR A 270 -6.30 -6.68 -7.86
CA THR A 270 -5.76 -6.19 -9.14
C THR A 270 -4.29 -6.62 -9.32
N ARG A 271 -3.98 -7.24 -10.47
CA ARG A 271 -2.60 -7.62 -10.83
C ARG A 271 -1.80 -6.39 -11.28
N ALA A 272 -1.24 -5.69 -10.31
CA ALA A 272 -0.41 -4.50 -10.51
C ALA A 272 0.95 -4.63 -9.81
N ASP A 273 1.92 -3.79 -10.22
CA ASP A 273 3.26 -3.75 -9.62
C ASP A 273 3.27 -2.99 -8.27
N GLY A 274 2.16 -2.36 -7.91
CA GLY A 274 1.93 -1.76 -6.61
C GLY A 274 0.54 -1.14 -6.51
N ILE A 275 -0.01 -1.12 -5.31
CA ILE A 275 -1.29 -0.53 -4.97
C ILE A 275 -1.08 0.39 -3.77
N THR A 276 -1.60 1.62 -3.86
CA THR A 276 -1.70 2.55 -2.72
C THR A 276 -3.16 2.94 -2.57
N GLN A 277 -3.79 2.50 -1.49
CA GLN A 277 -5.14 2.86 -1.13
C GLN A 277 -5.10 3.97 -0.08
N ASN A 278 -5.90 5.01 -0.26
CA ASN A 278 -5.98 6.14 0.66
C ASN A 278 -7.45 6.42 0.99
N ILE A 279 -7.80 6.25 2.26
CA ILE A 279 -9.13 6.50 2.81
C ILE A 279 -9.01 7.70 3.74
N THR A 280 -9.60 8.82 3.36
CA THR A 280 -9.52 10.07 4.12
C THR A 280 -10.83 10.37 4.82
N LEU A 281 -10.78 10.42 6.15
CA LEU A 281 -11.82 10.97 7.02
C LEU A 281 -11.56 12.46 7.26
N PHE A 282 -12.59 13.27 7.16
CA PHE A 282 -12.54 14.71 7.39
C PHE A 282 -13.13 15.06 8.76
N GLY A 283 -12.76 16.23 9.31
CA GLY A 283 -13.24 16.68 10.62
C GLY A 283 -14.76 16.83 10.75
N ASP A 284 -15.50 16.89 9.63
CA ASP A 284 -16.97 16.90 9.57
C ASP A 284 -17.59 15.48 9.54
N GLY A 285 -16.77 14.43 9.63
CA GLY A 285 -17.18 13.03 9.55
C GLY A 285 -17.42 12.53 8.13
N SER A 286 -17.11 13.34 7.11
CA SER A 286 -17.17 12.89 5.72
C SER A 286 -15.95 12.03 5.35
N ILE A 287 -16.09 11.19 4.33
CA ILE A 287 -15.10 10.23 3.85
C ILE A 287 -14.91 10.33 2.33
N THR A 288 -13.69 10.05 1.89
CA THR A 288 -13.33 9.79 0.48
C THR A 288 -12.34 8.64 0.39
N ALA A 289 -12.39 7.86 -0.68
CA ALA A 289 -11.41 6.82 -0.94
C ALA A 289 -10.82 6.95 -2.35
N THR A 290 -9.50 6.75 -2.45
CA THR A 290 -8.76 6.70 -3.70
C THR A 290 -7.84 5.49 -3.75
N VAL A 291 -7.54 5.00 -4.94
CA VAL A 291 -6.54 3.97 -5.18
C VAL A 291 -5.60 4.42 -6.29
N THR A 292 -4.31 4.40 -5.99
CA THR A 292 -3.24 4.62 -6.96
C THR A 292 -2.67 3.27 -7.35
N VAL A 293 -2.75 2.96 -8.65
CA VAL A 293 -2.21 1.73 -9.24
C VAL A 293 -0.88 2.06 -9.90
N ARG A 294 0.15 1.27 -9.54
CA ARG A 294 1.47 1.32 -10.18
C ARG A 294 1.58 0.21 -11.22
N SER A 295 1.90 0.57 -12.45
CA SER A 295 2.05 -0.37 -13.55
C SER A 295 3.24 0.00 -14.46
N ALA A 296 3.84 -1.00 -15.10
CA ALA A 296 4.93 -0.78 -16.06
C ALA A 296 4.56 0.18 -17.22
N GLN A 297 3.30 0.15 -17.66
CA GLN A 297 2.74 1.01 -18.72
C GLN A 297 1.47 1.73 -18.23
N PRO A 298 1.14 2.92 -18.78
CA PRO A 298 -0.07 3.62 -18.36
C PRO A 298 -1.30 2.84 -18.82
N PRO A 299 -2.26 2.54 -17.93
CA PRO A 299 -3.44 1.76 -18.27
C PRO A 299 -4.35 2.52 -19.25
N THR A 300 -4.88 1.82 -20.25
CA THR A 300 -5.80 2.37 -21.26
C THR A 300 -7.22 2.55 -20.72
N ALA A 301 -7.61 1.74 -19.73
CA ALA A 301 -8.91 1.78 -19.05
C ALA A 301 -8.75 1.61 -17.53
N ALA A 302 -9.81 1.88 -16.77
CA ALA A 302 -9.81 1.62 -15.33
C ALA A 302 -9.75 0.11 -15.05
N PRO A 303 -9.00 -0.36 -14.04
CA PRO A 303 -8.90 -1.78 -13.71
C PRO A 303 -10.22 -2.43 -13.28
N ALA A 304 -11.15 -1.64 -12.76
CA ALA A 304 -12.48 -2.08 -12.34
C ALA A 304 -13.52 -1.01 -12.64
N MET A 305 -14.77 -1.42 -12.94
CA MET A 305 -15.86 -0.50 -13.32
C MET A 305 -16.25 0.48 -12.21
N LEU A 306 -16.07 0.08 -10.96
CA LEU A 306 -16.30 0.90 -9.76
C LEU A 306 -15.30 2.07 -9.63
N LEU A 307 -14.16 2.00 -10.31
CA LEU A 307 -13.11 3.02 -10.24
C LEU A 307 -13.34 4.11 -11.28
N GLN A 308 -13.36 5.36 -10.81
CA GLN A 308 -13.50 6.54 -11.64
C GLN A 308 -12.13 7.19 -11.88
N THR A 309 -11.89 7.69 -13.09
CA THR A 309 -10.62 8.34 -13.45
C THR A 309 -10.57 9.79 -12.94
N LEU A 310 -9.34 10.31 -12.73
CA LEU A 310 -9.08 11.70 -12.34
C LEU A 310 -8.20 12.43 -13.38
N PRO A 311 -8.64 12.54 -14.64
CA PRO A 311 -7.87 13.22 -15.68
C PRO A 311 -7.56 14.68 -15.30
N GLY A 312 -6.31 15.10 -15.47
CA GLY A 312 -5.81 16.43 -15.13
C GLY A 312 -5.52 16.67 -13.65
N GLU A 313 -5.93 15.76 -12.76
CA GLU A 313 -5.76 15.87 -11.30
C GLU A 313 -4.80 14.82 -10.72
N GLN A 314 -4.12 14.05 -11.57
CA GLN A 314 -3.30 12.91 -11.16
C GLN A 314 -2.15 13.26 -10.20
N SER A 315 -1.46 14.38 -10.41
CA SER A 315 -0.38 14.83 -9.50
C SER A 315 -0.93 15.29 -8.15
N ALA A 316 -2.07 15.98 -8.13
CA ALA A 316 -2.75 16.34 -6.89
C ALA A 316 -3.28 15.10 -6.17
N ALA A 317 -3.83 14.13 -6.90
CA ALA A 317 -4.33 12.89 -6.33
C ALA A 317 -3.19 12.05 -5.72
N LEU A 318 -2.03 12.01 -6.38
CA LEU A 318 -0.83 11.40 -5.81
C LEU A 318 -0.35 12.15 -4.56
N ALA A 319 -0.30 13.48 -4.60
CA ALA A 319 0.10 14.29 -3.45
C ALA A 319 -0.84 14.14 -2.24
N ALA A 320 -2.11 13.76 -2.46
CA ALA A 320 -3.05 13.47 -1.39
C ALA A 320 -2.67 12.21 -0.57
N ASN A 321 -1.89 11.29 -1.16
CA ASN A 321 -1.35 10.13 -0.45
C ASN A 321 -0.15 10.49 0.43
N LEU A 322 0.53 11.60 0.15
CA LEU A 322 1.75 12.02 0.84
C LEU A 322 1.46 12.75 2.16
N CYS A 323 2.51 12.99 2.93
CA CYS A 323 2.45 13.55 4.28
C CYS A 323 2.49 15.08 4.26
N GLY A 324 1.82 15.70 3.28
CA GLY A 324 1.69 17.14 3.12
C GLY A 324 0.26 17.64 3.33
N PRO A 325 -0.03 18.92 3.08
CA PRO A 325 -1.39 19.46 3.07
C PRO A 325 -2.25 18.71 2.04
N LEU A 326 -3.51 18.40 2.40
CA LEU A 326 -4.38 17.67 1.49
C LEU A 326 -4.84 18.59 0.33
N PRO A 327 -4.50 18.27 -0.93
CA PRO A 327 -4.92 19.07 -2.07
C PRO A 327 -6.42 18.94 -2.30
N ARG A 328 -7.03 19.97 -2.89
CA ARG A 328 -8.45 19.93 -3.27
C ARG A 328 -8.59 19.23 -4.62
N LEU A 329 -9.20 18.05 -4.60
CA LEU A 329 -9.57 17.27 -5.79
C LEU A 329 -11.01 17.59 -6.16
N ARG A 330 -11.23 18.14 -7.35
CA ARG A 330 -12.55 18.58 -7.83
C ARG A 330 -13.40 17.42 -8.32
N GLY A 331 -12.77 16.41 -8.90
CA GLY A 331 -13.46 15.22 -9.40
C GLY A 331 -14.05 14.32 -8.30
N ILE A 332 -13.65 14.50 -7.04
CA ILE A 332 -14.05 13.61 -5.94
C ILE A 332 -15.22 14.17 -5.15
N ARG A 333 -16.18 13.30 -4.82
CA ARG A 333 -17.31 13.60 -3.95
C ARG A 333 -17.10 12.96 -2.58
N ARG A 334 -17.52 13.66 -1.52
CA ARG A 334 -17.50 13.15 -0.15
C ARG A 334 -18.89 12.66 0.25
N SER A 335 -18.94 11.68 1.14
CA SER A 335 -20.17 11.24 1.84
C SER A 335 -19.90 11.07 3.31
N ARG A 336 -20.94 10.87 4.12
CA ARG A 336 -20.75 10.42 5.51
C ARG A 336 -20.42 8.94 5.52
N LEU A 337 -19.61 8.52 6.49
CA LEU A 337 -19.44 7.12 6.81
C LEU A 337 -20.72 6.61 7.48
N THR A 338 -21.37 5.61 6.88
CA THR A 338 -22.61 5.00 7.38
C THR A 338 -22.37 3.63 7.98
N ASP A 339 -21.47 2.86 7.37
CA ASP A 339 -21.23 1.45 7.69
C ASP A 339 -19.80 1.24 8.19
N PRO A 340 -19.57 0.19 9.01
CA PRO A 340 -18.23 -0.24 9.37
C PRO A 340 -17.36 -0.48 8.13
N LEU A 341 -16.15 0.08 8.14
CA LEU A 341 -15.22 -0.01 7.03
C LEU A 341 -13.93 -0.68 7.52
N VAL A 342 -13.95 -2.01 7.51
CA VAL A 342 -12.86 -2.84 8.02
C VAL A 342 -11.79 -2.98 6.96
N ILE A 343 -10.56 -2.64 7.31
CA ILE A 343 -9.41 -2.74 6.41
C ILE A 343 -8.30 -3.58 7.04
N PRO A 344 -7.71 -4.51 6.28
CA PRO A 344 -6.62 -5.34 6.79
C PRO A 344 -5.32 -4.53 6.89
N ILE A 345 -4.56 -4.78 7.95
CA ILE A 345 -3.27 -4.16 8.29
C ILE A 345 -2.15 -5.16 7.99
N GLY A 346 -1.02 -4.65 7.50
CA GLY A 346 0.19 -5.45 7.35
C GLY A 346 0.11 -6.47 6.20
N PRO A 347 1.22 -7.17 5.92
CA PRO A 347 1.30 -8.13 4.82
C PRO A 347 0.49 -9.40 5.08
N SER A 348 -0.03 -10.02 4.01
CA SER A 348 -0.57 -11.38 4.03
C SER A 348 0.55 -12.43 4.04
N GLY A 349 1.73 -12.11 3.51
CA GLY A 349 2.91 -12.96 3.55
C GLY A 349 2.99 -14.02 2.46
N VAL A 350 3.39 -15.24 2.82
CA VAL A 350 3.59 -16.36 1.89
C VAL A 350 2.48 -17.39 2.00
N LEU A 351 2.01 -17.89 0.86
CA LEU A 351 1.05 -19.00 0.80
C LEU A 351 1.74 -20.27 1.29
N LEU A 352 1.24 -20.87 2.37
CA LEU A 352 1.75 -22.15 2.87
C LEU A 352 0.95 -23.31 2.28
N GLY A 353 -0.37 -23.27 2.39
CA GLY A 353 -1.24 -24.35 1.94
C GLY A 353 -2.66 -24.19 2.42
N LYS A 354 -3.40 -25.29 2.52
CA LYS A 354 -4.78 -25.33 3.02
C LYS A 354 -4.80 -25.69 4.50
N VAL A 355 -5.66 -25.04 5.27
CA VAL A 355 -5.96 -25.38 6.66
C VAL A 355 -7.31 -26.08 6.75
N ASP A 356 -7.66 -26.55 7.95
CA ASP A 356 -8.97 -27.13 8.26
C ASP A 356 -10.12 -26.26 7.71
N GLY A 357 -11.08 -26.91 7.03
CA GLY A 357 -12.15 -26.23 6.30
C GLY A 357 -11.81 -25.84 4.85
N GLY A 358 -10.62 -26.22 4.35
CA GLY A 358 -10.24 -26.06 2.94
C GLY A 358 -9.80 -24.65 2.54
N ASN A 359 -9.77 -23.71 3.49
CA ASN A 359 -9.29 -22.35 3.27
C ASN A 359 -7.78 -22.35 3.03
N ARG A 360 -7.31 -21.54 2.07
CA ARG A 360 -5.86 -21.34 1.87
C ARG A 360 -5.33 -20.36 2.91
N MET A 361 -4.18 -20.65 3.50
CA MET A 361 -3.54 -19.82 4.51
C MET A 361 -2.25 -19.20 3.98
N MET A 362 -2.16 -17.87 4.09
CA MET A 362 -0.91 -17.13 3.98
C MET A 362 -0.40 -16.72 5.36
N LEU A 363 0.93 -16.68 5.51
CA LEU A 363 1.59 -16.29 6.75
C LEU A 363 2.74 -15.31 6.49
N PRO A 364 2.76 -14.12 7.11
CA PRO A 364 3.92 -13.23 7.05
C PRO A 364 5.04 -13.70 7.97
N PHE A 365 6.24 -13.88 7.38
CA PHE A 365 7.45 -14.28 8.10
C PHE A 365 8.22 -13.09 8.68
N ASP A 366 7.99 -11.89 8.13
CA ASP A 366 8.58 -10.65 8.58
C ASP A 366 7.61 -9.86 9.45
N ASP A 367 8.15 -9.09 10.39
CA ASP A 367 7.42 -8.15 11.22
C ASP A 367 8.06 -6.76 11.15
N PRO A 368 7.35 -5.71 10.70
CA PRO A 368 7.93 -4.38 10.58
C PRO A 368 8.26 -3.71 11.93
N GLY A 369 7.77 -4.26 13.05
CA GLY A 369 7.98 -3.72 14.39
C GLY A 369 9.16 -4.33 15.14
N GLU A 370 9.42 -5.62 14.93
CA GLU A 370 10.35 -6.42 15.72
C GLU A 370 11.14 -7.40 14.84
N PHE A 371 12.35 -7.74 15.28
CA PHE A 371 13.15 -8.77 14.60
C PHE A 371 12.43 -10.12 14.64
N SER A 372 12.31 -10.76 13.48
CA SER A 372 11.61 -12.04 13.34
C SER A 372 12.58 -13.20 13.20
N ARG A 373 12.30 -14.27 13.92
CA ARG A 373 13.00 -15.56 13.81
C ARG A 373 12.02 -16.62 13.35
N VAL A 374 12.31 -17.22 12.21
CA VAL A 374 11.51 -18.31 11.66
C VAL A 374 12.37 -19.58 11.63
N HIS A 375 11.79 -20.70 12.02
CA HIS A 375 12.41 -22.00 11.86
C HIS A 375 11.58 -22.89 10.95
N ILE A 376 12.22 -23.50 9.96
CA ILE A 376 11.63 -24.46 9.03
C ILE A 376 12.33 -25.80 9.23
N ALA A 377 11.67 -26.74 9.89
CA ALA A 377 12.08 -28.13 10.01
C ALA A 377 11.33 -28.94 8.95
N ALA A 378 11.89 -29.03 7.75
CA ALA A 378 11.28 -29.67 6.61
C ALA A 378 12.33 -30.26 5.67
N ASP A 379 11.90 -31.16 4.79
CA ASP A 379 12.73 -31.62 3.69
C ASP A 379 13.16 -30.47 2.77
N ASP A 380 14.18 -30.74 1.98
CA ASP A 380 14.80 -29.76 1.08
C ASP A 380 13.82 -29.20 0.05
N ALA A 381 12.93 -30.04 -0.47
CA ALA A 381 11.99 -29.62 -1.50
C ALA A 381 10.98 -28.62 -0.93
N LEU A 382 10.46 -28.89 0.26
CA LEU A 382 9.49 -28.05 0.94
C LEU A 382 10.11 -26.74 1.44
N ALA A 383 11.30 -26.82 2.05
CA ALA A 383 12.03 -25.63 2.50
C ALA A 383 12.33 -24.68 1.32
N LYS A 384 12.83 -25.23 0.20
CA LYS A 384 13.09 -24.44 -1.02
C LYS A 384 11.81 -23.83 -1.59
N ARG A 385 10.67 -24.54 -1.60
CA ARG A 385 9.37 -23.99 -2.01
C ARG A 385 8.98 -22.77 -1.17
N ILE A 386 9.08 -22.86 0.15
CA ILE A 386 8.77 -21.73 1.03
C ILE A 386 9.72 -20.55 0.74
N VAL A 387 11.02 -20.82 0.54
CA VAL A 387 12.02 -19.80 0.21
C VAL A 387 11.74 -19.09 -1.11
N VAL A 388 11.36 -19.82 -2.17
CA VAL A 388 11.01 -19.17 -3.44
C VAL A 388 9.73 -18.35 -3.32
N ARG A 389 8.74 -18.83 -2.54
CA ARG A 389 7.49 -18.08 -2.26
C ARG A 389 7.74 -16.78 -1.50
N LEU A 390 8.73 -16.72 -0.61
CA LEU A 390 9.14 -15.45 0.04
C LEU A 390 9.55 -14.42 -1.02
N ALA A 391 10.39 -14.81 -1.97
CA ALA A 391 10.78 -13.93 -3.08
C ALA A 391 9.58 -13.56 -3.97
N GLY A 392 8.68 -14.52 -4.21
CA GLY A 392 7.41 -14.30 -4.92
C GLY A 392 6.53 -13.22 -4.27
N ALA A 393 6.37 -13.29 -2.95
CA ALA A 393 5.56 -12.38 -2.15
C ALA A 393 6.12 -10.95 -2.09
N GLY A 394 7.43 -10.76 -2.34
CA GLY A 394 8.04 -9.44 -2.29
C GLY A 394 9.44 -9.40 -1.69
N GLU A 395 9.90 -10.46 -1.03
CA GLU A 395 11.12 -10.42 -0.23
C GLU A 395 12.40 -10.48 -1.07
N ARG A 396 13.50 -9.93 -0.54
CA ARG A 396 14.85 -10.12 -1.08
C ARG A 396 15.58 -11.07 -0.15
N VAL A 397 15.89 -12.25 -0.66
CA VAL A 397 16.41 -13.35 0.15
C VAL A 397 17.91 -13.50 -0.08
N THR A 398 18.69 -13.62 0.99
CA THR A 398 20.06 -14.13 0.92
C THR A 398 20.14 -15.45 1.68
N VAL A 399 20.50 -16.52 0.98
CA VAL A 399 20.79 -17.82 1.55
C VAL A 399 22.26 -17.86 1.92
N HIS A 400 22.55 -18.06 3.20
CA HIS A 400 23.90 -18.20 3.75
C HIS A 400 24.19 -19.69 3.98
N THR A 401 25.09 -20.25 3.18
CA THR A 401 25.38 -21.69 3.17
C THR A 401 26.79 -21.98 2.67
N ARG A 402 27.46 -22.96 3.28
CA ARG A 402 28.69 -23.56 2.72
C ARG A 402 28.39 -24.58 1.62
N ASP A 403 27.19 -25.15 1.58
CA ASP A 403 26.74 -26.08 0.54
C ASP A 403 25.93 -25.33 -0.52
N THR A 404 26.64 -24.62 -1.39
CA THR A 404 26.02 -23.84 -2.47
C THR A 404 25.31 -24.72 -3.50
N LYS A 405 25.72 -26.00 -3.65
CA LYS A 405 25.10 -26.95 -4.58
C LYS A 405 23.68 -27.29 -4.14
N ARG A 406 23.45 -27.48 -2.84
CA ARG A 406 22.11 -27.70 -2.27
C ARG A 406 21.11 -26.62 -2.69
N TRP A 407 21.54 -25.36 -2.72
CA TRP A 407 20.69 -24.20 -2.99
C TRP A 407 20.78 -23.66 -4.42
N ALA A 408 21.50 -24.34 -5.32
CA ALA A 408 21.72 -23.86 -6.68
C ALA A 408 20.42 -23.66 -7.48
N SER A 409 19.42 -24.53 -7.25
CA SER A 409 18.15 -24.52 -7.98
C SER A 409 17.23 -23.32 -7.66
N VAL A 410 17.36 -22.73 -6.46
CA VAL A 410 16.52 -21.58 -6.05
C VAL A 410 17.10 -20.23 -6.48
N ARG A 411 18.30 -20.21 -7.08
CA ARG A 411 18.97 -18.96 -7.46
C ARG A 411 18.15 -18.24 -8.54
N MET A 412 17.68 -17.04 -8.21
CA MET A 412 16.88 -16.18 -9.08
C MET A 412 17.16 -14.71 -8.74
N PRO A 413 16.68 -13.72 -9.52
CA PRO A 413 17.08 -12.31 -9.33
C PRO A 413 16.95 -11.76 -7.91
N ASP A 414 16.00 -12.26 -7.13
CA ASP A 414 15.73 -11.83 -5.75
C ASP A 414 16.14 -12.85 -4.68
N ILE A 415 16.86 -13.91 -5.07
CA ILE A 415 17.45 -14.90 -4.17
C ILE A 415 18.93 -15.06 -4.48
N ALA A 416 19.77 -14.52 -3.61
CA ALA A 416 21.21 -14.73 -3.65
C ALA A 416 21.60 -15.92 -2.77
N VAL A 417 22.60 -16.68 -3.21
CA VAL A 417 23.22 -17.77 -2.42
C VAL A 417 24.68 -17.40 -2.23
N THR A 418 25.15 -17.42 -0.98
CA THR A 418 26.52 -17.06 -0.63
C THR A 418 27.03 -17.89 0.55
N ASP A 419 28.33 -18.13 0.57
CA ASP A 419 29.08 -18.69 1.70
C ASP A 419 29.60 -17.62 2.66
N LEU A 420 29.37 -16.33 2.34
CA LEU A 420 29.81 -15.20 3.14
C LEU A 420 28.77 -14.82 4.22
N PRO A 421 29.21 -14.32 5.39
CA PRO A 421 28.31 -13.79 6.42
C PRO A 421 27.53 -12.56 5.97
N LYS A 422 28.11 -11.72 5.10
CA LYS A 422 27.53 -10.43 4.72
C LYS A 422 26.33 -10.63 3.77
N PRO A 423 25.11 -10.21 4.15
CA PRO A 423 23.97 -10.28 3.24
C PRO A 423 24.15 -9.37 2.03
N MET A 424 23.43 -9.67 0.94
CA MET A 424 23.37 -8.77 -0.21
C MET A 424 22.69 -7.44 0.14
N ALA A 425 23.01 -6.41 -0.64
CA ALA A 425 22.44 -5.09 -0.40
C ALA A 425 20.91 -5.11 -0.58
N GLY A 426 20.19 -4.64 0.44
CA GLY A 426 18.73 -4.60 0.46
C GLY A 426 18.06 -5.94 0.77
N THR A 427 18.80 -6.94 1.26
CA THR A 427 18.21 -8.18 1.79
C THR A 427 17.25 -7.88 2.94
N THR A 428 16.03 -8.41 2.82
CA THR A 428 15.00 -8.33 3.86
C THR A 428 14.98 -9.59 4.72
N ILE A 429 15.32 -10.74 4.12
CA ILE A 429 15.34 -12.04 4.79
C ILE A 429 16.67 -12.75 4.54
N SER A 430 17.34 -13.15 5.63
CA SER A 430 18.47 -14.10 5.54
C SER A 430 18.00 -15.52 5.87
N VAL A 431 18.25 -16.45 4.97
CA VAL A 431 18.02 -17.88 5.18
C VAL A 431 19.35 -18.53 5.57
N VAL A 432 19.35 -19.33 6.63
CA VAL A 432 20.53 -20.03 7.15
C VAL A 432 20.26 -21.52 7.27
N ASP A 433 21.25 -22.36 6.96
CA ASP A 433 21.20 -23.80 7.19
C ASP A 433 22.08 -24.26 8.37
N GLY A 434 22.58 -23.30 9.15
CA GLY A 434 23.46 -23.52 10.30
C GLY A 434 24.95 -23.44 9.99
N THR A 435 25.36 -23.38 8.71
CA THR A 435 26.78 -23.37 8.34
C THR A 435 27.42 -21.98 8.35
N VAL A 436 26.62 -20.94 8.13
CA VAL A 436 27.05 -19.53 8.07
C VAL A 436 26.04 -18.66 8.81
N THR A 437 26.52 -17.76 9.68
CA THR A 437 25.67 -16.82 10.40
C THR A 437 25.71 -15.44 9.75
N PRO A 438 24.55 -14.82 9.44
CA PRO A 438 24.50 -13.52 8.78
C PRO A 438 24.97 -12.40 9.71
N ALA A 439 25.79 -11.50 9.18
CA ALA A 439 26.28 -10.30 9.86
C ALA A 439 26.44 -9.13 8.88
N PRO A 440 25.76 -7.97 9.09
CA PRO A 440 24.74 -7.72 10.12
C PRO A 440 23.48 -8.58 9.92
N ARG A 441 22.72 -8.79 10.99
CA ARG A 441 21.45 -9.53 10.91
C ARG A 441 20.37 -8.65 10.27
N PRO A 442 19.68 -9.11 9.21
CA PRO A 442 18.51 -8.40 8.69
C PRO A 442 17.33 -8.51 9.68
N ASN A 443 16.21 -7.86 9.33
CA ASN A 443 15.01 -7.86 10.16
C ASN A 443 14.48 -9.28 10.43
N THR A 444 14.55 -10.15 9.42
CA THR A 444 14.09 -11.54 9.52
C THR A 444 15.19 -12.55 9.22
N VAL A 445 15.36 -13.52 10.11
CA VAL A 445 16.23 -14.68 9.91
C VAL A 445 15.40 -15.96 9.88
N VAL A 446 15.51 -16.71 8.78
CA VAL A 446 14.88 -18.02 8.59
C VAL A 446 15.96 -19.08 8.73
N SER A 447 15.80 -19.99 9.70
CA SER A 447 16.68 -21.14 9.85
C SER A 447 16.03 -22.40 9.27
N VAL A 448 16.81 -23.19 8.53
CA VAL A 448 16.34 -24.42 7.88
C VAL A 448 17.04 -25.62 8.52
N GLY A 449 16.25 -26.47 9.16
CA GLY A 449 16.68 -27.72 9.79
C GLY A 449 16.07 -28.94 9.11
N LYS A 450 16.52 -30.13 9.54
CA LYS A 450 15.93 -31.39 9.09
C LYS A 450 14.57 -31.63 9.76
N PRO A 451 13.62 -32.33 9.13
CA PRO A 451 12.27 -32.54 9.66
C PRO A 451 12.22 -33.39 10.94
N ASP A 452 13.18 -34.29 11.12
CA ASP A 452 13.31 -35.23 12.24
C ASP A 452 14.00 -34.63 13.47
N VAL A 453 14.54 -33.41 13.37
CA VAL A 453 15.27 -32.75 14.45
C VAL A 453 14.38 -31.71 15.11
N ALA A 454 14.07 -31.91 16.38
CA ALA A 454 13.31 -30.95 17.16
C ALA A 454 14.05 -29.61 17.29
N TYR A 455 13.32 -28.52 17.10
CA TYR A 455 13.85 -27.18 17.31
C TYR A 455 13.74 -26.79 18.79
N HIS A 456 14.89 -26.63 19.45
CA HIS A 456 14.97 -26.25 20.86
C HIS A 456 15.26 -24.75 21.09
N GLY A 457 15.23 -23.93 20.03
CA GLY A 457 15.47 -22.49 20.12
C GLY A 457 14.20 -21.66 20.30
N SER A 458 14.36 -20.34 20.41
CA SER A 458 13.25 -19.39 20.40
C SER A 458 13.02 -18.87 18.97
N ALA A 459 11.86 -19.20 18.38
CA ALA A 459 11.40 -18.68 17.10
C ALA A 459 9.99 -18.13 17.22
N ASN A 460 9.69 -17.07 16.47
CA ASN A 460 8.36 -16.46 16.39
C ASN A 460 7.42 -17.29 15.52
N VAL A 461 7.97 -17.95 14.50
CA VAL A 461 7.27 -18.89 13.63
C VAL A 461 8.05 -20.20 13.54
N VAL A 462 7.38 -21.32 13.75
CA VAL A 462 7.96 -22.66 13.57
C VAL A 462 7.12 -23.43 12.58
N VAL A 463 7.72 -23.90 11.50
CA VAL A 463 7.11 -24.77 10.49
C VAL A 463 7.78 -26.13 10.60
N THR A 464 7.02 -27.15 10.98
CA THR A 464 7.53 -28.52 11.14
C THR A 464 6.76 -29.46 10.23
N GLN A 465 7.46 -30.18 9.37
CA GLN A 465 6.85 -31.19 8.51
C GLN A 465 6.43 -32.41 9.35
N THR A 466 5.14 -32.75 9.27
CA THR A 466 4.54 -33.88 10.00
C THR A 466 4.11 -35.02 9.07
N GLY A 467 4.05 -34.77 7.76
CA GLY A 467 3.77 -35.76 6.73
C GLY A 467 4.38 -35.39 5.38
N PRO A 468 4.13 -36.15 4.29
CA PRO A 468 4.74 -35.90 2.99
C PRO A 468 4.48 -34.49 2.44
N ALA A 469 3.28 -33.96 2.65
CA ALA A 469 2.89 -32.60 2.24
C ALA A 469 2.14 -31.85 3.36
N THR A 470 2.28 -32.27 4.61
CA THR A 470 1.57 -31.67 5.74
C THR A 470 2.60 -31.08 6.71
N VAL A 471 2.33 -29.85 7.14
CA VAL A 471 3.17 -29.13 8.10
C VAL A 471 2.33 -28.62 9.27
N SER A 472 2.89 -28.69 10.47
CA SER A 472 2.41 -27.97 11.63
C SER A 472 3.09 -26.60 11.67
N VAL A 473 2.29 -25.54 11.73
CA VAL A 473 2.76 -24.15 11.76
C VAL A 473 2.38 -23.52 13.09
N VAL A 474 3.36 -23.18 13.90
CA VAL A 474 3.18 -22.41 15.13
C VAL A 474 3.45 -20.95 14.81
N ALA A 475 2.43 -20.09 14.92
CA ALA A 475 2.54 -18.66 14.67
C ALA A 475 1.49 -17.88 15.47
N ALA A 476 1.82 -16.66 15.90
CA ALA A 476 0.92 -15.79 16.67
C ALA A 476 0.24 -16.48 17.88
N GLY A 477 0.96 -17.39 18.54
CA GLY A 477 0.46 -18.15 19.70
C GLY A 477 -0.56 -19.24 19.37
N ARG A 478 -0.74 -19.59 18.09
CA ARG A 478 -1.64 -20.66 17.62
C ARG A 478 -0.89 -21.70 16.81
N VAL A 479 -1.45 -22.90 16.74
CA VAL A 479 -0.95 -24.01 15.93
C VAL A 479 -1.93 -24.26 14.79
N TYR A 480 -1.41 -24.38 13.57
CA TYR A 480 -2.17 -24.64 12.36
C TYR A 480 -1.65 -25.90 11.69
N THR A 481 -2.53 -26.85 11.40
CA THR A 481 -2.22 -27.96 10.50
C THR A 481 -2.45 -27.49 9.07
N VAL A 482 -1.42 -27.57 8.23
CA VAL A 482 -1.45 -27.05 6.87
C VAL A 482 -1.06 -28.13 5.88
N ASP A 483 -1.96 -28.44 4.97
CA ASP A 483 -1.67 -29.23 3.78
C ASP A 483 -1.04 -28.33 2.73
N VAL A 484 0.26 -28.45 2.57
CA VAL A 484 1.07 -27.65 1.66
C VAL A 484 0.57 -27.85 0.25
N GLU A 485 0.25 -26.74 -0.41
CA GLU A 485 -0.18 -26.79 -1.79
C GLU A 485 1.03 -26.92 -2.72
N LEU A 486 1.16 -28.05 -3.41
CA LEU A 486 2.31 -28.31 -4.29
C LEU A 486 1.99 -27.93 -5.73
N PHE A 487 2.57 -26.83 -6.21
CA PHE A 487 2.38 -26.40 -7.60
C PHE A 487 3.44 -27.02 -8.52
N ARG A 488 3.02 -27.63 -9.63
CA ARG A 488 3.92 -28.19 -10.65
C ARG A 488 4.86 -27.13 -11.24
N ALA A 489 4.38 -25.90 -11.39
CA ALA A 489 5.16 -24.78 -11.90
C ALA A 489 6.33 -24.37 -10.99
N GLU A 490 6.32 -24.76 -9.71
CA GLU A 490 7.42 -24.52 -8.77
C GLU A 490 8.57 -25.52 -8.95
N ASN A 491 8.33 -26.69 -9.53
CA ASN A 491 9.34 -27.74 -9.65
C ASN A 491 10.60 -27.22 -10.37
N ARG A 492 10.45 -26.36 -11.38
CA ARG A 492 11.59 -25.75 -12.10
C ARG A 492 12.54 -24.93 -11.22
N TYR A 493 12.10 -24.50 -10.03
CA TYR A 493 12.89 -23.71 -9.08
C TYR A 493 13.37 -24.51 -7.87
N VAL A 494 12.94 -25.76 -7.75
CA VAL A 494 13.13 -26.57 -6.55
C VAL A 494 13.86 -27.88 -6.87
N SER A 495 13.73 -28.38 -8.11
CA SER A 495 14.37 -29.60 -8.59
C SER A 495 15.90 -29.54 -8.48
N THR A 496 16.48 -30.64 -8.00
CA THR A 496 17.92 -30.89 -7.93
C THR A 496 18.53 -31.37 -9.25
N GLU A 497 17.71 -31.75 -10.23
CA GLU A 497 18.18 -32.17 -11.54
C GLU A 497 18.50 -30.95 -12.43
N PRO A 498 19.73 -30.86 -12.98
CA PRO A 498 20.06 -29.80 -13.90
C PRO A 498 19.22 -29.92 -15.18
N VAL A 499 18.68 -28.79 -15.62
CA VAL A 499 17.82 -28.63 -16.82
C VAL A 499 18.47 -29.21 -18.09
N SER A 500 19.78 -29.43 -18.10
CA SER A 500 20.55 -30.01 -19.21
C SER A 500 20.25 -31.49 -19.52
N LEU A 501 19.55 -32.24 -18.65
CA LEU A 501 19.27 -33.66 -18.91
C LEU A 501 17.97 -33.94 -19.69
N ARG A 502 17.06 -32.97 -19.82
CA ARG A 502 15.81 -33.17 -20.59
C ARG A 502 15.96 -33.09 -22.11
N SER A 503 17.09 -32.61 -22.62
CA SER A 503 17.40 -32.63 -24.06
C SER A 503 17.83 -34.01 -24.56
N GLY A 504 18.26 -34.92 -23.66
CA GLY A 504 18.66 -36.29 -24.00
C GLY A 504 17.49 -37.25 -24.24
N GLU A 505 16.35 -37.05 -23.57
CA GLU A 505 15.18 -37.93 -23.73
C GLU A 505 14.38 -37.64 -25.02
N LEU A 506 14.50 -36.42 -25.57
CA LEU A 506 13.87 -36.06 -26.85
C LEU A 506 14.70 -36.48 -28.07
N THR A 507 15.98 -36.83 -27.90
CA THR A 507 16.84 -37.33 -28.99
C THR A 507 16.86 -38.85 -29.08
N ALA A 508 16.42 -39.57 -28.04
CA ALA A 508 16.30 -41.03 -28.06
C ALA A 508 14.98 -41.54 -28.69
N ALA A 509 14.03 -40.64 -28.99
CA ALA A 509 12.76 -41.00 -29.63
C ALA A 509 12.78 -40.89 -31.17
N ASP A 510 13.84 -40.32 -31.74
CA ASP A 510 14.06 -40.22 -33.19
C ASP A 510 15.36 -40.95 -33.57
N SER A 511 15.33 -42.28 -33.52
CA SER A 511 16.27 -43.13 -34.26
C SER A 511 15.56 -44.45 -34.59
N PRO A 512 15.45 -44.81 -35.88
CA PRO A 512 14.75 -46.02 -36.33
C PRO A 512 15.47 -47.33 -35.95
#